data_AF-A0A6G0JKQ7-F1
#
_entry.id   AF-A0A6G0JKQ7-F1
#
_cell.length_a   1.000
_cell.length_b   1.000
_cell.length_c   1.000
_cell.angle_alpha   90.00
_cell.angle_beta   90.00
_cell.angle_gamma   90.00
#
_symmetry.space_group_name_H-M   'P 1'
#
loop_
_entity.id
_entity.type
_entity.pdbx_description
1 polymer ?
#
loop_
_entity_poly.entity_id
_entity_poly.type
_entity_poly.pdbx_seq_one_letter_code
_entity_poly.pdbx_strand_id
1 'polypeptide(L)'
;MRTTILPGIGKSIFCAYFLQRFSFEDKEATIITLSFTRESVLKKAAAWKGGEMLGSAVAKAADSSAMSAVIENAERQHTHKLIYLIDGPPKFHPEDAQTVVFASPNDAWFSYIRKDWTRPMVVMPLWTMKELEAAAIELDL
;
A
#
# COMPACT_ATOMS: atom_id res chain seq x y z
N MET A 1 14.27 8.74 11.04
CA MET A 1 15.02 7.64 10.39
C MET A 1 14.39 7.40 9.01
N ARG A 2 15.19 7.37 7.94
CA ARG A 2 14.75 7.33 6.54
C ARG A 2 15.00 5.92 6.02
N THR A 3 13.96 5.11 5.85
CA THR A 3 14.09 3.77 5.28
C THR A 3 13.77 3.85 3.79
N THR A 4 14.79 4.08 2.98
CA THR A 4 14.68 4.00 1.52
C THR A 4 14.90 2.55 1.14
N ILE A 5 13.81 1.81 0.88
CA ILE A 5 13.90 0.44 0.37
C ILE A 5 14.33 0.52 -1.11
N LEU A 6 15.49 -0.04 -1.46
CA LEU A 6 16.00 -0.08 -2.83
C LEU A 6 15.01 -0.80 -3.77
N PRO A 7 14.88 -0.38 -5.04
CA PRO A 7 14.16 -1.15 -6.06
C PRO A 7 14.75 -2.56 -6.15
N GLY A 8 13.91 -3.60 -6.04
CA GLY A 8 14.35 -5.00 -6.12
C GLY A 8 14.69 -5.69 -4.80
N ILE A 9 14.64 -5.00 -3.65
CA ILE A 9 14.89 -5.61 -2.34
C ILE A 9 13.66 -5.39 -1.45
N GLY A 10 12.89 -6.43 -1.15
CA GLY A 10 11.99 -6.44 0.01
C GLY A 10 10.63 -5.71 -0.05
N LYS A 11 10.27 -5.01 -1.14
CA LYS A 11 8.95 -4.35 -1.23
C LYS A 11 7.80 -5.35 -1.31
N SER A 12 7.96 -6.39 -2.11
CA SER A 12 7.00 -7.49 -2.23
C SER A 12 6.83 -8.21 -0.89
N ILE A 13 7.96 -8.49 -0.21
CA ILE A 13 8.00 -9.10 1.12
C ILE A 13 7.27 -8.24 2.13
N PHE A 14 7.57 -6.93 2.18
CA PHE A 14 6.88 -6.02 3.09
C PHE A 14 5.39 -5.96 2.78
N CYS A 15 5.00 -5.90 1.50
CA CYS A 15 3.59 -5.86 1.13
C CYS A 15 2.87 -7.14 1.57
N ALA A 16 3.47 -8.31 1.32
CA ALA A 16 2.94 -9.59 1.76
C ALA A 16 2.84 -9.68 3.30
N TYR A 17 3.93 -9.34 3.99
CA TYR A 17 3.99 -9.29 5.45
C TYR A 17 2.94 -8.34 6.02
N PHE A 18 2.84 -7.13 5.49
CA PHE A 18 1.87 -6.13 5.93
C PHE A 18 0.45 -6.64 5.72
N LEU A 19 0.14 -7.15 4.52
CA LEU A 19 -1.19 -7.69 4.23
C LEU A 19 -1.54 -8.85 5.18
N GLN A 20 -0.62 -9.81 5.37
CA GLN A 20 -0.85 -10.98 6.22
C GLN A 20 -0.99 -10.60 7.69
N ARG A 21 -0.06 -9.80 8.22
CA ARG A 21 -0.03 -9.41 9.62
C ARG A 21 -1.17 -8.47 9.97
N PHE A 22 -1.37 -7.43 9.16
CA PHE A 22 -2.42 -6.45 9.41
C PHE A 22 -3.80 -7.09 9.30
N SER A 23 -4.01 -7.95 8.29
CA SER A 23 -5.27 -8.69 8.18
C SER A 23 -5.52 -9.67 9.34
N PHE A 24 -4.48 -10.16 10.00
CA PHE A 24 -4.61 -11.00 11.18
C PHE A 24 -4.98 -10.18 12.42
N GLU A 25 -4.33 -9.04 12.62
CA GLU A 25 -4.52 -8.16 13.78
C GLU A 25 -5.83 -7.36 13.72
N ASP A 26 -6.24 -6.94 12.52
CA ASP A 26 -7.44 -6.15 12.27
C ASP A 26 -8.15 -6.67 11.00
N LYS A 27 -9.08 -7.61 11.21
CA LYS A 27 -9.85 -8.24 10.13
C LYS A 27 -10.88 -7.31 9.49
N GLU A 28 -11.26 -6.23 10.17
CA GLU A 28 -12.28 -5.30 9.70
C GLU A 28 -11.71 -4.19 8.83
N ALA A 29 -10.40 -3.93 8.94
CA ALA A 29 -9.71 -3.01 8.07
C ALA A 29 -9.78 -3.42 6.60
N THR A 30 -9.96 -2.41 5.75
CA THR A 30 -9.90 -2.52 4.29
C THR A 30 -8.57 -1.97 3.81
N ILE A 31 -7.86 -2.74 3.02
CA ILE A 31 -6.56 -2.37 2.46
C ILE A 31 -6.70 -2.23 0.94
N ILE A 32 -6.29 -1.09 0.40
CA ILE A 32 -6.22 -0.83 -1.04
C ILE A 32 -4.74 -0.83 -1.43
N THR A 33 -4.35 -1.75 -2.31
CA THR A 33 -3.00 -1.82 -2.88
C THR A 33 -3.01 -1.20 -4.27
N LEU A 34 -2.12 -0.24 -4.53
CA LEU A 34 -1.97 0.45 -5.80
C LEU A 34 -0.55 0.32 -6.34
N SER A 35 -0.41 0.23 -7.65
CA SER A 35 0.89 0.34 -8.32
C SER A 35 0.87 1.39 -9.43
N PHE A 36 1.94 2.17 -9.54
CA PHE A 36 2.09 3.26 -10.50
C PHE A 36 3.32 3.07 -11.39
N THR A 37 3.30 3.65 -12.59
CA THR A 37 4.52 3.87 -13.39
C THR A 37 5.39 4.94 -12.76
N ARG A 38 6.62 5.10 -13.27
CA ARG A 38 7.51 6.21 -12.90
C ARG A 38 6.89 7.57 -13.25
N GLU A 39 6.08 7.62 -14.29
CA GLU A 39 5.32 8.78 -14.77
C GLU A 39 4.00 8.96 -13.98
N SER A 40 3.84 8.26 -12.86
CA SER A 40 2.69 8.34 -11.96
C SER A 40 1.37 7.92 -12.64
N VAL A 41 1.40 6.95 -13.55
CA VAL A 41 0.20 6.36 -14.17
C VAL A 41 -0.20 5.10 -13.42
N LEU A 42 -1.46 5.01 -12.97
CA LEU A 42 -1.97 3.85 -12.26
C LEU A 42 -1.94 2.60 -13.17
N LYS A 43 -1.34 1.51 -12.68
CA LYS A 43 -1.16 0.25 -13.42
C LYS A 43 -2.04 -0.88 -12.90
N LYS A 44 -2.20 -0.97 -11.58
CA LYS A 44 -2.97 -2.02 -10.92
C LYS A 44 -3.58 -1.49 -9.63
N ALA A 45 -4.79 -1.91 -9.36
CA ALA A 45 -5.46 -1.74 -8.07
C ALA A 45 -5.96 -3.10 -7.59
N ALA A 46 -5.88 -3.34 -6.28
CA ALA A 46 -6.57 -4.44 -5.63
C ALA A 46 -7.04 -4.01 -4.24
N ALA A 47 -8.16 -4.58 -3.79
CA ALA A 47 -8.75 -4.33 -2.49
C ALA A 47 -8.80 -5.62 -1.68
N TRP A 48 -8.56 -5.50 -0.38
CA TRP A 48 -8.41 -6.63 0.54
C TRP A 48 -9.16 -6.34 1.84
N LYS A 49 -9.73 -7.38 2.47
CA LYS A 49 -10.32 -7.31 3.82
C LYS A 49 -10.19 -8.66 4.50
N GLY A 50 -9.75 -8.68 5.76
CA GLY A 50 -9.59 -9.92 6.53
C GLY A 50 -8.65 -10.95 5.89
N GLY A 51 -7.72 -10.52 5.03
CA GLY A 51 -6.78 -11.39 4.31
C GLY A 51 -7.32 -11.91 2.97
N GLU A 52 -8.57 -11.62 2.64
CA GLU A 52 -9.19 -12.02 1.38
C GLU A 52 -9.19 -10.87 0.36
N MET A 53 -9.01 -11.21 -0.92
CA MET A 53 -9.06 -10.24 -2.01
C MET A 53 -10.51 -10.00 -2.42
N LEU A 54 -10.98 -8.76 -2.27
CA LEU A 54 -12.34 -8.34 -2.65
C LEU A 54 -12.46 -8.08 -4.15
N GLY A 55 -11.36 -7.67 -4.78
CA GLY A 55 -11.32 -7.39 -6.21
C GLY A 55 -9.95 -6.90 -6.65
N SER A 56 -9.65 -7.06 -7.94
CA SER A 56 -8.45 -6.50 -8.54
C SER A 56 -8.67 -6.15 -10.01
N ALA A 57 -7.93 -5.16 -10.48
CA ALA A 57 -7.95 -4.72 -11.86
C ALA A 57 -6.55 -4.25 -12.29
N VAL A 58 -6.24 -4.48 -13.57
CA VAL A 58 -5.03 -3.99 -14.23
C VAL A 58 -5.46 -3.04 -15.34
N ALA A 59 -4.69 -1.98 -15.57
CA ALA A 59 -4.92 -1.04 -16.65
C ALA A 59 -4.98 -1.77 -18.01
N LYS A 60 -6.00 -1.48 -18.81
CA LYS A 60 -6.05 -1.89 -20.23
C LYS A 60 -5.83 -0.65 -21.08
N ALA A 61 -4.64 -0.56 -21.68
CA ALA A 61 -4.24 0.63 -22.44
C ALA A 61 -4.40 1.93 -21.62
N ALA A 62 -5.13 2.92 -22.14
CA ALA A 62 -5.39 4.19 -21.46
C ALA A 62 -6.62 4.17 -20.54
N ASP A 63 -7.31 3.04 -20.40
CA ASP A 63 -8.52 2.92 -19.59
C ASP A 63 -8.20 2.45 -18.17
N SER A 64 -8.54 3.29 -17.19
CA SER A 64 -8.41 3.03 -15.76
C SER A 64 -9.75 2.77 -15.05
N SER A 65 -10.88 2.74 -15.77
CA SER A 65 -12.23 2.62 -15.20
C SER A 65 -12.40 1.41 -14.29
N ALA A 66 -11.89 0.25 -14.68
CA ALA A 66 -11.96 -0.96 -13.87
C ALA A 66 -11.18 -0.83 -12.55
N MET A 67 -10.04 -0.11 -12.55
CA MET A 67 -9.28 0.16 -11.32
C MET A 67 -9.99 1.17 -10.44
N SER A 68 -10.55 2.23 -11.02
CA SER A 68 -11.37 3.21 -10.29
C SER A 68 -12.56 2.52 -9.62
N ALA A 69 -13.24 1.59 -10.31
CA ALA A 69 -14.34 0.83 -9.72
C ALA A 69 -13.90 -0.02 -8.51
N VAL A 70 -12.72 -0.65 -8.56
CA VAL A 70 -12.16 -1.39 -7.42
C VAL A 70 -11.92 -0.45 -6.22
N ILE A 71 -11.31 0.71 -6.47
CA ILE A 71 -11.01 1.72 -5.44
C ILE A 71 -12.30 2.26 -4.84
N GLU A 72 -13.22 2.78 -5.67
CA GLU A 72 -14.48 3.37 -5.23
C GLU A 72 -15.36 2.38 -4.46
N ASN A 73 -15.41 1.11 -4.88
CA ASN A 73 -16.17 0.10 -4.16
C ASN A 73 -15.58 -0.16 -2.77
N ALA A 74 -14.25 -0.26 -2.66
CA ALA A 74 -13.59 -0.42 -1.37
C ALA A 74 -13.79 0.81 -0.47
N GLU A 75 -13.66 2.01 -1.02
CA GLU A 75 -13.91 3.27 -0.31
C GLU A 75 -15.37 3.42 0.13
N ARG A 76 -16.35 2.95 -0.64
CA ARG A 76 -17.77 3.02 -0.23
C ARG A 76 -18.14 1.97 0.81
N GLN A 77 -17.49 0.81 0.79
CA GLN A 77 -17.87 -0.33 1.61
C GLN A 77 -17.06 -0.45 2.91
N HIS A 78 -15.99 0.33 3.07
CA HIS A 78 -15.25 0.33 4.34
C HIS A 78 -16.13 0.89 5.46
N THR A 79 -16.16 0.17 6.59
CA THR A 79 -16.94 0.54 7.78
C THR A 79 -16.05 0.79 8.99
N HIS A 80 -14.74 0.53 8.87
CA HIS A 80 -13.79 0.63 9.96
C HIS A 80 -12.59 1.49 9.55
N LYS A 81 -11.48 0.86 9.18
CA LYS A 81 -10.22 1.52 8.85
C LYS A 81 -9.90 1.32 7.39
N LEU A 82 -9.45 2.39 6.72
CA LEU A 82 -9.00 2.35 5.33
C LEU A 82 -7.50 2.62 5.25
N ILE A 83 -6.78 1.73 4.56
CA ILE A 83 -5.32 1.80 4.41
C ILE A 83 -4.95 1.70 2.93
N TYR A 84 -4.12 2.62 2.47
CA TYR A 84 -3.50 2.58 1.16
C TYR A 84 -2.06 2.09 1.23
N LEU A 85 -1.74 1.08 0.41
CA LEU A 85 -0.39 0.60 0.17
C LEU A 85 -0.01 0.91 -1.29
N ILE A 86 0.90 1.86 -1.50
CA ILE A 86 1.18 2.42 -2.82
C ILE A 86 2.62 2.12 -3.24
N ASP A 87 2.78 1.42 -4.35
CA ASP A 87 4.06 1.26 -5.02
C ASP A 87 4.18 2.22 -6.21
N GLY A 88 5.17 3.11 -6.19
CA GLY A 88 5.35 4.16 -7.19
C GLY A 88 4.83 5.53 -6.74
N PRO A 89 5.07 6.58 -7.54
CA PRO A 89 4.62 7.94 -7.26
C PRO A 89 3.11 8.09 -7.55
N PRO A 90 2.25 8.36 -6.55
CA PRO A 90 0.83 8.57 -6.81
C PRO A 90 0.56 10.00 -7.30
N LYS A 91 -0.50 10.17 -8.11
CA LYS A 91 -1.02 11.49 -8.54
C LYS A 91 -2.06 12.09 -7.61
N PHE A 92 -2.54 11.31 -6.66
CA PHE A 92 -3.60 11.70 -5.75
C PHE A 92 -3.22 11.34 -4.32
N HIS A 93 -3.93 11.97 -3.39
CA HIS A 93 -3.84 11.69 -1.97
C HIS A 93 -5.22 11.20 -1.51
N PRO A 94 -5.31 9.98 -0.95
CA PRO A 94 -6.56 9.52 -0.35
C PRO A 94 -6.96 10.41 0.83
N GLU A 95 -8.17 10.99 0.80
CA GLU A 95 -8.69 11.78 1.92
C GLU A 95 -9.10 10.82 3.06
N ASP A 96 -8.79 11.19 4.31
CA ASP A 96 -9.16 10.44 5.53
C ASP A 96 -8.71 8.96 5.61
N ALA A 97 -7.61 8.60 4.93
CA ALA A 97 -7.04 7.25 4.99
C ALA A 97 -5.57 7.22 5.41
N GLN A 98 -5.14 6.13 6.07
CA GLN A 98 -3.72 5.89 6.32
C GLN A 98 -3.03 5.45 5.03
N THR A 99 -1.86 6.02 4.73
CA THR A 99 -1.15 5.74 3.47
C THR A 99 0.30 5.36 3.71
N VAL A 100 0.74 4.28 3.07
CA VAL A 100 2.13 3.79 3.04
C VAL A 100 2.61 3.77 1.60
N VAL A 101 3.79 4.36 1.32
CA VAL A 101 4.33 4.48 -0.06
C VAL A 101 5.74 3.90 -0.16
N PHE A 102 5.99 3.04 -1.16
CA PHE A 102 7.22 2.23 -1.29
C PHE A 102 8.29 2.76 -2.24
N ALA A 103 7.96 3.75 -3.08
CA ALA A 103 8.89 4.30 -4.07
C ALA A 103 9.30 5.73 -3.68
N SER A 104 10.49 6.14 -4.13
CA SER A 104 10.97 7.52 -3.98
C SER A 104 9.96 8.47 -4.63
N PRO A 105 9.25 9.29 -3.83
CA PRO A 105 8.42 10.34 -4.37
C PRO A 105 9.26 11.34 -5.16
N ASN A 106 8.67 12.00 -6.16
CA ASN A 106 9.26 13.22 -6.68
C ASN A 106 9.18 14.33 -5.61
N ASP A 107 10.02 15.36 -5.72
CA ASP A 107 10.10 16.43 -4.71
C ASP A 107 8.76 17.15 -4.50
N ALA A 108 7.94 17.24 -5.55
CA ALA A 108 6.60 17.80 -5.47
C ALA A 108 5.75 17.02 -4.47
N TRP A 109 5.72 15.69 -4.54
CA TRP A 109 4.95 14.87 -3.60
C TRP A 109 5.48 14.94 -2.17
N PHE A 110 6.81 14.99 -1.98
CA PHE A 110 7.39 15.19 -0.65
C PHE A 110 6.94 16.50 0.02
N SER A 111 6.77 17.57 -0.77
CA SER A 111 6.29 18.85 -0.25
C SER A 111 4.84 18.79 0.26
N TYR A 112 4.05 17.82 -0.21
CA TYR A 112 2.67 17.59 0.20
C TYR A 112 2.54 16.69 1.45
N ILE A 113 3.52 15.80 1.72
CA ILE A 113 3.63 15.10 3.03
C ILE A 113 4.40 15.94 4.02
N ARG A 114 4.00 17.21 4.16
CA ARG A 114 4.42 17.98 5.31
C ARG A 114 3.90 17.28 6.56
N LYS A 115 4.83 16.93 7.45
CA LYS A 115 4.51 16.39 8.77
C LYS A 115 3.72 17.47 9.51
N ASP A 116 2.50 17.16 9.86
CA ASP A 116 1.72 17.94 10.80
C ASP A 116 1.15 17.00 11.88
N TRP A 117 0.49 17.60 12.85
CA TRP A 117 -0.09 16.92 13.99
C TRP A 117 -1.27 15.99 13.61
N THR A 118 -1.84 16.12 12.41
CA THR A 118 -2.90 15.23 11.91
C THR A 118 -2.34 14.07 11.09
N ARG A 119 -1.04 14.06 10.78
CA ARG A 119 -0.35 13.08 9.92
C ARG A 119 0.88 12.48 10.63
N PRO A 120 0.68 11.55 11.58
CA PRO A 120 1.78 11.00 12.38
C PRO A 120 2.79 10.23 11.53
N MET A 121 4.08 10.41 11.85
CA MET A 121 5.13 9.57 11.30
C MET A 121 4.98 8.16 11.86
N VAL A 122 4.66 7.20 10.99
CA VAL A 122 4.64 5.77 11.34
C VAL A 122 6.01 5.19 11.01
N VAL A 123 6.76 4.78 12.04
CA VAL A 123 8.02 4.06 11.87
C VAL A 123 7.71 2.57 11.95
N MET A 124 8.18 1.80 10.95
CA MET A 124 8.09 0.35 11.01
C MET A 124 8.90 -0.14 12.21
N PRO A 125 8.31 -0.94 13.12
CA PRO A 125 9.07 -1.54 14.21
C PRO A 125 10.16 -2.45 13.65
N LEU A 126 11.20 -2.69 14.45
CA LEU A 126 12.23 -3.68 14.10
C LEU A 126 11.58 -5.05 13.92
N TRP A 127 11.99 -5.76 12.89
CA TRP A 127 11.54 -7.13 12.69
C TRP A 127 12.19 -8.04 13.72
N THR A 128 11.38 -8.90 14.33
CA THR A 128 11.83 -10.01 15.16
C THR A 128 12.49 -11.08 14.29
N MET A 129 13.34 -11.93 14.88
CA MET A 129 13.92 -13.06 14.14
C MET A 129 12.86 -13.98 13.54
N LYS A 130 11.73 -14.18 14.24
CA LYS A 130 10.62 -14.98 13.71
C LYS A 130 9.99 -14.37 12.46
N GLU A 131 9.86 -13.05 12.41
CA GLU A 131 9.33 -12.35 11.23
C GLU A 131 10.32 -12.40 10.06
N LEU A 132 11.62 -12.33 10.34
CA LEU A 132 12.67 -12.52 9.34
C LEU A 132 12.69 -13.95 8.79
N GLU A 133 12.59 -14.97 9.65
CA GLU A 133 12.52 -16.38 9.26
C GLU A 133 11.25 -16.67 8.44
N ALA A 134 10.09 -16.19 8.91
CA ALA A 134 8.83 -16.37 8.19
C ALA A 134 8.87 -15.73 6.80
N ALA A 135 9.47 -14.54 6.69
CA ALA A 135 9.64 -13.89 5.40
C ALA A 135 10.62 -14.63 4.49
N ALA A 136 11.71 -15.19 5.02
CA ALA A 136 12.64 -16.00 4.23
C ALA A 136 11.94 -17.26 3.68
N ILE A 137 11.14 -17.93 4.51
CA ILE A 137 10.36 -19.12 4.12
C ILE A 137 9.34 -18.79 3.03
N GLU A 138 8.58 -17.71 3.20
CA GLU A 138 7.54 -17.29 2.22
C GLU A 138 8.12 -16.97 0.83
N LEU A 139 9.41 -16.66 0.77
CA LEU A 139 10.11 -16.29 -0.46
C LEU A 139 10.98 -17.40 -1.05
N ASP A 140 11.00 -18.58 -0.40
CA ASP A 140 11.83 -19.71 -0.81
C ASP A 140 13.33 -19.32 -0.89
N LEU A 141 13.80 -18.51 0.07
CA LEU A 141 15.20 -18.04 0.19
C LEU A 141 16.09 -18.98 1.00
#